data_AF-A0A2U1KB36-F1
#
_entry.id   AF-A0A2U1KB36-F1
#
_cell.length_a   1.000
_cell.length_b   1.000
_cell.length_c   1.000
_cell.angle_alpha   90.00
_cell.angle_beta   90.00
_cell.angle_gamma   90.00
#
_symmetry.space_group_name_H-M   'P 1'
#
loop_
_entity.id
_entity.type
_entity.pdbx_description
1 polymer ?
#
loop_
_entity_poly.entity_id
_entity_poly.type
_entity_poly.pdbx_seq_one_letter_code
_entity_poly.pdbx_strand_id
1 'polypeptide(L)'
;MTKGKADLYEQCSRLEIELMEAKENVASYAKSVADLEEKYSSMLEEYTFKEKSLSSHLDELNQENWKLKEKVTLEESLLNQMYLEKTAEIENFQKEVEYLKEEISRVHEQKSKLTSEKSRLESSLKEVSSRTELIESELQTVREESELKIQDLTTELATVKQNHKKLTVDYEKKSKLLNGYRTREERRKTMENDLELKLTVSEYERQQLIEEAASLKEKMHKTLNLENEVSDYKRKLDKLKNEKSNLEASLRSVSSSFEELKSGKSSFAEKMSEYENCKNEKSALEEKLMRLEGDLMAKNASRSNDADMKNEISRIKSANLQYQLKIQQLEGEKNECLKKMEDLKLQLAKSKTGANETRSKENIDYAAKIEMLEAELDEALDANKKYRLQLQRLKPEGRNSLSSVPGKSKAENEAVTKEKFERTKSSLETELKDLRDRYLEMSLKYAEVEAEREDLVMQLKTNSTRKRFQIVDNP
;
A
#
# COMPACT_ATOMS: atom_id res chain seq x y z
N MET A 1 133.13 48.80 195.24
CA MET A 1 132.01 48.23 194.46
C MET A 1 131.23 49.33 193.70
N THR A 2 131.90 50.24 193.01
CA THR A 2 131.25 51.45 192.42
C THR A 2 131.00 51.36 190.92
N LYS A 3 131.81 50.59 190.17
CA LYS A 3 131.74 50.54 188.70
C LYS A 3 130.47 49.85 188.19
N GLY A 4 130.27 48.57 188.55
CA GLY A 4 129.15 47.74 188.06
C GLY A 4 127.73 48.25 188.30
N LYS A 5 127.51 49.21 189.22
CA LYS A 5 126.19 49.85 189.40
C LYS A 5 125.96 51.01 188.40
N ALA A 6 127.02 51.74 188.03
CA ALA A 6 126.96 52.70 186.95
C ALA A 6 126.82 51.98 185.60
N ASP A 7 127.64 50.95 185.37
CA ASP A 7 127.61 50.12 184.16
C ASP A 7 126.19 49.51 183.93
N LEU A 8 125.50 49.10 185.01
CA LEU A 8 124.10 48.62 184.95
C LEU A 8 123.09 49.72 184.64
N TYR A 9 123.24 50.93 185.22
CA TYR A 9 122.31 52.03 184.96
C TYR A 9 122.45 52.54 183.51
N GLU A 10 123.67 52.63 183.00
CA GLU A 10 123.95 52.94 181.59
C GLU A 10 123.40 51.86 180.63
N GLN A 11 123.48 50.59 181.01
CA GLN A 11 122.81 49.50 180.27
C GLN A 11 121.28 49.64 180.31
N CYS A 12 120.67 49.96 181.46
CA CYS A 12 119.23 50.19 181.57
C CYS A 12 118.77 51.38 180.71
N SER A 13 119.41 52.55 180.81
CA SER A 13 119.02 53.72 180.00
C SER A 13 119.26 53.50 178.50
N ARG A 14 120.28 52.73 178.11
CA ARG A 14 120.44 52.33 176.70
C ARG A 14 119.32 51.38 176.26
N LEU A 15 118.96 50.38 177.07
CA LEU A 15 117.83 49.49 176.79
C LEU A 15 116.48 50.24 176.76
N GLU A 16 116.31 51.32 177.53
CA GLU A 16 115.12 52.19 177.46
C GLU A 16 115.08 52.98 176.15
N ILE A 17 116.21 53.49 175.67
CA ILE A 17 116.32 54.15 174.35
C ILE A 17 116.06 53.14 173.23
N GLU A 18 116.76 51.98 173.23
CA GLU A 18 116.56 50.89 172.27
C GLU A 18 115.08 50.43 172.26
N LEU A 19 114.40 50.38 173.41
CA LEU A 19 112.98 50.04 173.52
C LEU A 19 112.04 51.15 173.01
N MET A 20 112.39 52.42 173.17
CA MET A 20 111.62 53.54 172.63
C MET A 20 111.77 53.63 171.11
N GLU A 21 112.99 53.50 170.59
CA GLU A 21 113.28 53.38 169.16
C GLU A 21 112.57 52.15 168.56
N ALA A 22 112.59 51.00 169.23
CA ALA A 22 111.85 49.81 168.78
C ALA A 22 110.33 50.04 168.73
N LYS A 23 109.74 50.75 169.71
CA LYS A 23 108.31 51.11 169.70
C LYS A 23 107.96 52.07 168.57
N GLU A 24 108.79 53.09 168.33
CA GLU A 24 108.57 54.07 167.25
C GLU A 24 108.73 53.42 165.87
N ASN A 25 109.73 52.55 165.69
CA ASN A 25 109.86 51.70 164.50
C ASN A 25 108.63 50.81 164.30
N VAL A 26 108.16 50.10 165.34
CA VAL A 26 106.93 49.27 165.26
C VAL A 26 105.70 50.11 164.91
N ALA A 27 105.57 51.33 165.44
CA ALA A 27 104.49 52.25 165.07
C ALA A 27 104.59 52.70 163.60
N SER A 28 105.80 52.99 163.10
CA SER A 28 106.02 53.36 161.69
C SER A 28 105.73 52.19 160.73
N TYR A 29 106.11 50.96 161.10
CA TYR A 29 105.77 49.75 160.34
C TYR A 29 104.27 49.46 160.38
N ALA A 30 103.62 49.56 161.55
CA ALA A 30 102.18 49.37 161.68
C ALA A 30 101.39 50.38 160.82
N LYS A 31 101.80 51.65 160.79
CA LYS A 31 101.24 52.63 159.86
C LYS A 31 101.50 52.25 158.40
N SER A 32 102.73 51.86 158.06
CA SER A 32 103.09 51.47 156.68
C SER A 32 102.30 50.26 156.19
N VAL A 33 101.93 49.34 157.09
CA VAL A 33 101.02 48.21 156.82
C VAL A 33 99.59 48.72 156.62
N ALA A 34 99.05 49.57 157.49
CA ALA A 34 97.70 50.12 157.33
C ALA A 34 97.54 50.93 156.03
N ASP A 35 98.51 51.81 155.72
CA ASP A 35 98.59 52.58 154.49
C ASP A 35 98.68 51.66 153.23
N LEU A 36 99.09 50.39 153.38
CA LEU A 36 99.18 49.39 152.31
C LEU A 36 97.92 48.52 152.22
N GLU A 37 97.33 48.14 153.35
CA GLU A 37 96.05 47.45 153.46
C GLU A 37 94.93 48.30 152.84
N GLU A 38 94.86 49.60 153.13
CA GLU A 38 93.91 50.54 152.50
C GLU A 38 94.05 50.56 150.97
N LYS A 39 95.30 50.59 150.46
CA LYS A 39 95.56 50.57 149.01
C LYS A 39 95.15 49.23 148.38
N TYR A 40 95.40 48.11 149.04
CA TYR A 40 94.94 46.80 148.56
C TYR A 40 93.41 46.67 148.60
N SER A 41 92.74 47.19 149.63
CA SER A 41 91.27 47.24 149.71
C SER A 41 90.68 48.08 148.58
N SER A 42 91.17 49.30 148.37
CA SER A 42 90.72 50.18 147.28
C SER A 42 90.96 49.57 145.90
N MET A 43 92.11 48.92 145.69
CA MET A 43 92.42 48.21 144.45
C MET A 43 91.51 46.99 144.23
N LEU A 44 91.17 46.25 145.29
CA LEU A 44 90.24 45.12 145.23
C LEU A 44 88.80 45.58 144.91
N GLU A 45 88.36 46.69 145.51
CA GLU A 45 87.09 47.33 145.18
C GLU A 45 87.04 47.74 143.70
N GLU A 46 88.10 48.38 143.19
CA GLU A 46 88.22 48.75 141.77
C GLU A 46 88.15 47.53 140.85
N TYR A 47 88.86 46.44 141.18
CA TYR A 47 88.79 45.19 140.43
C TYR A 47 87.39 44.57 140.45
N THR A 48 86.74 44.45 141.61
CA THR A 48 85.38 43.86 141.67
C THR A 48 84.33 44.74 141.00
N PHE A 49 84.52 46.07 140.95
CA PHE A 49 83.67 46.97 140.16
C PHE A 49 83.87 46.74 138.66
N LYS A 50 85.12 46.67 138.19
CA LYS A 50 85.46 46.36 136.79
C LYS A 50 84.95 44.99 136.36
N GLU A 51 85.11 43.97 137.20
CA GLU A 51 84.60 42.61 136.96
C GLU A 51 83.08 42.59 136.79
N LYS A 52 82.33 43.23 137.70
CA LYS A 52 80.87 43.36 137.59
C LYS A 52 80.44 44.12 136.33
N SER A 53 81.13 45.21 136.00
CA SER A 53 80.86 45.99 134.79
C SER A 53 81.13 45.19 133.51
N LEU A 54 82.19 44.39 133.48
CA LEU A 54 82.53 43.51 132.34
C LEU A 54 81.55 42.34 132.21
N SER A 55 81.10 41.75 133.33
CA SER A 55 80.06 40.72 133.31
C SER A 55 78.74 41.26 132.76
N SER A 56 78.29 42.42 133.23
CA SER A 56 77.06 43.06 132.72
C SER A 56 77.12 43.29 131.21
N HIS A 57 78.27 43.79 130.71
CA HIS A 57 78.44 44.04 129.28
C HIS A 57 78.56 42.76 128.44
N LEU A 58 79.13 41.69 129.02
CA LEU A 58 79.16 40.38 128.38
C LEU A 58 77.74 39.76 128.30
N ASP A 59 76.92 39.94 129.33
CA ASP A 59 75.53 39.47 129.35
C ASP A 59 74.64 40.26 128.36
N GLU A 60 74.84 41.58 128.26
CA GLU A 60 74.24 42.43 127.21
C GLU A 60 74.60 41.94 125.80
N LEU A 61 75.89 41.73 125.54
CA LEU A 61 76.40 41.26 124.24
C LEU A 61 75.90 39.86 123.89
N ASN A 62 75.82 38.96 124.88
CA ASN A 62 75.22 37.63 124.70
C ASN A 62 73.73 37.72 124.35
N GLN A 63 72.98 38.62 125.00
CA GLN A 63 71.56 38.82 124.70
C GLN A 63 71.36 39.44 123.30
N GLU A 64 72.21 40.37 122.87
CA GLU A 64 72.18 40.92 121.50
C GLU A 64 72.54 39.84 120.47
N ASN A 65 73.59 39.06 120.70
CA ASN A 65 73.99 37.96 119.82
C ASN A 65 72.85 36.94 119.64
N TRP A 66 72.15 36.59 120.72
CA TRP A 66 70.99 35.70 120.68
C TRP A 66 69.84 36.28 119.84
N LYS A 67 69.48 37.56 120.00
CA LYS A 67 68.45 38.24 119.19
C LYS A 67 68.84 38.32 117.71
N LEU A 68 70.11 38.61 117.41
CA LEU A 68 70.62 38.64 116.04
C LEU A 68 70.56 37.25 115.40
N LYS A 69 70.88 36.20 116.14
CA LYS A 69 70.79 34.82 115.68
C LYS A 69 69.34 34.40 115.40
N GLU A 70 68.40 34.72 116.30
CA GLU A 70 66.96 34.51 116.09
C GLU A 70 66.48 35.23 114.83
N LYS A 71 66.83 36.51 114.66
CA LYS A 71 66.51 37.30 113.47
C LYS A 71 67.04 36.67 112.19
N VAL A 72 68.31 36.25 112.17
CA VAL A 72 68.92 35.58 111.00
C VAL A 72 68.15 34.30 110.66
N THR A 73 67.82 33.44 111.64
CA THR A 73 67.05 32.22 111.35
C THR A 73 65.63 32.51 110.83
N LEU A 74 65.01 33.62 111.25
CA LEU A 74 63.73 34.07 110.72
C LEU A 74 63.88 34.56 109.26
N GLU A 75 64.86 35.41 108.97
CA GLU A 75 65.15 35.91 107.62
C GLU A 75 65.52 34.77 106.66
N GLU A 76 66.29 33.78 107.11
CA GLU A 76 66.56 32.54 106.36
C GLU A 76 65.28 31.72 106.10
N SER A 77 64.38 31.58 107.08
CA SER A 77 63.13 30.83 106.88
C SER A 77 62.19 31.50 105.86
N LEU A 78 62.08 32.83 105.91
CA LEU A 78 61.30 33.63 104.97
C LEU A 78 61.88 33.60 103.55
N LEU A 79 63.21 33.65 103.43
CA LEU A 79 63.91 33.52 102.15
C LEU A 79 63.67 32.14 101.52
N ASN A 80 63.73 31.07 102.32
CA ASN A 80 63.44 29.71 101.86
C ASN A 80 61.96 29.54 101.44
N GLN A 81 61.01 30.12 102.18
CA GLN A 81 59.60 30.12 101.78
C GLN A 81 59.40 30.85 100.44
N MET A 82 59.93 32.06 100.30
CA MET A 82 59.83 32.83 99.05
C MET A 82 60.49 32.10 97.87
N TYR A 83 61.60 31.39 98.09
CA TYR A 83 62.24 30.57 97.06
C TYR A 83 61.35 29.42 96.59
N LEU A 84 60.68 28.72 97.52
CA LEU A 84 59.73 27.64 97.21
C LEU A 84 58.51 28.17 96.44
N GLU A 85 57.92 29.29 96.88
CA GLU A 85 56.81 29.95 96.20
C GLU A 85 57.18 30.36 94.76
N LYS A 86 58.34 31.00 94.57
CA LYS A 86 58.84 31.39 93.24
C LYS A 86 59.19 30.19 92.37
N THR A 87 59.64 29.08 92.94
CA THR A 87 59.88 27.83 92.20
C THR A 87 58.56 27.24 91.69
N ALA A 88 57.53 27.18 92.54
CA ALA A 88 56.20 26.69 92.16
C ALA A 88 55.51 27.58 91.10
N GLU A 89 55.69 28.90 91.18
CA GLU A 89 55.22 29.86 90.18
C GLU A 89 55.91 29.65 88.81
N ILE A 90 57.23 29.45 88.80
CA ILE A 90 57.99 29.13 87.58
C ILE A 90 57.52 27.79 86.97
N GLU A 91 57.31 26.76 87.79
CA GLU A 91 56.74 25.50 87.32
C GLU A 91 55.34 25.65 86.71
N ASN A 92 54.51 26.54 87.25
CA ASN A 92 53.18 26.81 86.71
C ASN A 92 53.26 27.47 85.33
N PHE A 93 54.10 28.51 85.17
CA PHE A 93 54.32 29.15 83.88
C PHE A 93 54.95 28.19 82.85
N GLN A 94 55.81 27.26 83.27
CA GLN A 94 56.33 26.22 82.37
C GLN A 94 55.22 25.30 81.83
N LYS A 95 54.27 24.89 82.69
CA LYS A 95 53.12 24.06 82.30
C LYS A 95 52.19 24.83 81.34
N GLU A 96 51.95 26.11 81.60
CA GLU A 96 51.16 26.99 80.72
C GLU A 96 51.82 27.21 79.34
N VAL A 97 53.13 27.46 79.31
CA VAL A 97 53.90 27.62 78.06
C VAL A 97 53.86 26.34 77.21
N GLU A 98 54.00 25.16 77.82
CA GLU A 98 53.94 23.91 77.07
C GLU A 98 52.52 23.62 76.55
N TYR A 99 51.48 23.88 77.35
CA TYR A 99 50.09 23.81 76.89
C TYR A 99 49.79 24.75 75.71
N LEU A 100 50.23 26.02 75.78
CA LEU A 100 50.07 26.98 74.69
C LEU A 100 50.85 26.56 73.43
N LYS A 101 52.00 25.88 73.59
CA LYS A 101 52.81 25.31 72.50
C LYS A 101 52.15 24.10 71.84
N GLU A 102 51.48 23.23 72.61
CA GLU A 102 50.60 22.19 72.07
C GLU A 102 49.38 22.77 71.32
N GLU A 103 48.75 23.80 71.89
CA GLU A 103 47.60 24.50 71.29
C GLU A 103 47.98 25.15 69.94
N ILE A 104 49.09 25.91 69.90
CA ILE A 104 49.63 26.49 68.68
C ILE A 104 49.95 25.41 67.63
N SER A 105 50.52 24.27 68.05
CA SER A 105 50.82 23.16 67.15
C SER A 105 49.56 22.54 66.55
N ARG A 106 48.51 22.35 67.36
CA ARG A 106 47.21 21.83 66.92
C ARG A 106 46.49 22.78 65.97
N VAL A 107 46.51 24.09 66.26
CA VAL A 107 45.96 25.14 65.39
C VAL A 107 46.75 25.24 64.08
N HIS A 108 48.07 25.06 64.10
CA HIS A 108 48.90 25.02 62.89
C HIS A 108 48.56 23.83 61.99
N GLU A 109 48.36 22.64 62.58
CA GLU A 109 47.95 21.44 61.83
C GLU A 109 46.53 21.56 61.24
N GLN A 110 45.60 22.18 61.97
CA GLN A 110 44.27 22.51 61.44
C GLN A 110 44.36 23.52 60.29
N LYS A 111 45.21 24.55 60.42
CA LYS A 111 45.45 25.53 59.35
C LYS A 111 46.04 24.91 58.09
N SER A 112 46.98 23.97 58.20
CA SER A 112 47.56 23.30 57.04
C SER A 112 46.54 22.40 56.33
N LYS A 113 45.73 21.65 57.08
CA LYS A 113 44.59 20.85 56.56
C LYS A 113 43.55 21.72 55.82
N LEU A 114 43.14 22.84 56.42
CA LEU A 114 42.22 23.79 55.77
C LEU A 114 42.84 24.45 54.53
N THR A 115 44.16 24.67 54.51
CA THR A 115 44.85 25.24 53.35
C THR A 115 44.90 24.25 52.18
N SER A 116 45.20 22.98 52.42
CA SER A 116 45.20 21.96 51.36
C SER A 116 43.78 21.64 50.85
N GLU A 117 42.78 21.61 51.73
CA GLU A 117 41.38 21.51 51.33
C GLU A 117 40.93 22.70 50.49
N LYS A 118 41.29 23.93 50.88
CA LYS A 118 41.01 25.13 50.07
C LYS A 118 41.59 24.99 48.65
N SER A 119 42.87 24.66 48.51
CA SER A 119 43.50 24.50 47.18
C SER A 119 42.86 23.39 46.33
N ARG A 120 42.37 22.31 46.98
CA ARG A 120 41.59 21.26 46.31
C ARG A 120 40.26 21.80 45.79
N LEU A 121 39.50 22.51 46.63
CA LEU A 121 38.22 23.10 46.27
C LEU A 121 38.35 24.17 45.18
N GLU A 122 39.39 25.01 45.24
CA GLU A 122 39.70 25.99 44.17
C GLU A 122 40.02 25.31 42.84
N SER A 123 40.69 24.16 42.87
CA SER A 123 40.99 23.36 41.67
C SER A 123 39.72 22.73 41.07
N SER A 124 38.87 22.10 41.90
CA SER A 124 37.59 21.54 41.45
C SER A 124 36.60 22.60 40.97
N LEU A 125 36.57 23.79 41.60
CA LEU A 125 35.76 24.92 41.14
C LEU A 125 36.20 25.39 39.75
N LYS A 126 37.52 25.47 39.50
CA LYS A 126 38.06 25.84 38.19
C LYS A 126 37.76 24.79 37.12
N GLU A 127 37.85 23.50 37.45
CA GLU A 127 37.43 22.40 36.56
C GLU A 127 35.95 22.54 36.16
N VAL A 128 35.07 22.71 37.15
CA VAL A 128 33.63 22.90 36.93
C VAL A 128 33.35 24.14 36.07
N SER A 129 34.01 25.28 36.31
CA SER A 129 33.89 26.48 35.46
C SER A 129 34.21 26.16 33.99
N SER A 130 35.38 25.57 33.73
CA SER A 130 35.80 25.23 32.36
C SER A 130 34.87 24.21 31.67
N ARG A 131 34.21 23.35 32.45
CA ARG A 131 33.21 22.41 31.94
C ARG A 131 31.87 23.09 31.66
N THR A 132 31.45 24.05 32.48
CA THR A 132 30.27 24.88 32.23
C THR A 132 30.47 25.73 30.97
N GLU A 133 31.62 26.39 30.82
CA GLU A 133 32.00 27.17 29.64
C GLU A 133 31.94 26.33 28.35
N LEU A 134 32.44 25.08 28.39
CA LEU A 134 32.34 24.14 27.27
C LEU A 134 30.88 23.79 26.93
N ILE A 135 30.07 23.41 27.92
CA ILE A 135 28.66 23.03 27.73
C ILE A 135 27.83 24.22 27.22
N GLU A 136 28.13 25.45 27.66
CA GLU A 136 27.49 26.66 27.17
C GLU A 136 27.81 26.91 25.68
N SER A 137 29.07 26.69 25.27
CA SER A 137 29.47 26.74 23.85
C SER A 137 28.84 25.64 23.00
N GLU A 138 28.71 24.42 23.52
CA GLU A 138 28.01 23.31 22.84
C GLU A 138 26.52 23.61 22.67
N LEU A 139 25.86 24.10 23.73
CA LEU A 139 24.44 24.50 23.69
C LEU A 139 24.19 25.66 22.73
N GLN A 140 25.08 26.66 22.69
CA GLN A 140 24.96 27.77 21.72
C GLN A 140 25.11 27.27 20.28
N THR A 141 26.03 26.34 20.02
CA THR A 141 26.22 25.74 18.69
C THR A 141 24.96 24.99 18.25
N VAL A 142 24.42 24.11 19.11
CA VAL A 142 23.17 23.37 18.84
C VAL A 142 21.97 24.31 18.68
N ARG A 143 21.92 25.40 19.44
CA ARG A 143 20.90 26.45 19.30
C ARG A 143 20.96 27.07 17.90
N GLU A 144 22.14 27.50 17.45
CA GLU A 144 22.35 28.11 16.12
C GLU A 144 22.02 27.13 14.98
N GLU A 145 22.49 25.88 15.05
CA GLU A 145 22.14 24.83 14.09
C GLU A 145 20.61 24.59 14.01
N SER A 146 19.93 24.57 15.15
CA SER A 146 18.47 24.40 15.20
C SER A 146 17.71 25.59 14.63
N GLU A 147 18.19 26.83 14.87
CA GLU A 147 17.59 28.06 14.37
C GLU A 147 17.74 28.15 12.84
N LEU A 148 18.93 27.82 12.32
CA LEU A 148 19.18 27.66 10.89
C LEU A 148 18.27 26.59 10.28
N LYS A 149 18.12 25.41 10.91
CA LYS A 149 17.29 24.35 10.32
C LYS A 149 15.79 24.68 10.35
N ILE A 150 15.32 25.43 11.35
CA ILE A 150 13.96 25.98 11.39
C ILE A 150 13.77 27.02 10.28
N GLN A 151 14.77 27.86 10.01
CA GLN A 151 14.75 28.82 8.90
C GLN A 151 14.65 28.11 7.53
N ASP A 152 15.50 27.11 7.27
CA ASP A 152 15.45 26.28 6.07
C ASP A 152 14.05 25.70 5.84
N LEU A 153 13.53 24.94 6.82
CA LEU A 153 12.22 24.30 6.74
C LEU A 153 11.08 25.32 6.56
N THR A 154 11.23 26.53 7.10
CA THR A 154 10.29 27.63 6.89
C THR A 154 10.31 28.14 5.45
N THR A 155 11.50 28.24 4.82
CA THR A 155 11.61 28.59 3.39
C THR A 155 11.08 27.47 2.48
N GLU A 156 11.41 26.21 2.75
CA GLU A 156 10.88 25.05 2.04
C GLU A 156 9.34 25.06 2.08
N LEU A 157 8.76 25.20 3.28
CA LEU A 157 7.30 25.27 3.48
C LEU A 157 6.66 26.46 2.73
N ALA A 158 7.34 27.60 2.62
CA ALA A 158 6.88 28.73 1.82
C ALA A 158 6.86 28.42 0.32
N THR A 159 7.91 27.76 -0.22
CA THR A 159 7.93 27.34 -1.63
C THR A 159 6.86 26.28 -1.93
N VAL A 160 6.65 25.32 -1.03
CA VAL A 160 5.60 24.29 -1.15
C VAL A 160 4.21 24.92 -1.14
N LYS A 161 3.94 25.88 -0.25
CA LYS A 161 2.68 26.67 -0.24
C LYS A 161 2.49 27.43 -1.56
N GLN A 162 3.54 28.04 -2.10
CA GLN A 162 3.47 28.75 -3.39
C GLN A 162 3.19 27.79 -4.56
N ASN A 163 3.86 26.63 -4.60
CA ASN A 163 3.70 25.64 -5.66
C ASN A 163 2.35 24.93 -5.59
N HIS A 164 1.83 24.63 -4.39
CA HIS A 164 0.45 24.16 -4.20
C HIS A 164 -0.56 25.20 -4.72
N LYS A 165 -0.37 26.49 -4.43
CA LYS A 165 -1.25 27.56 -4.95
C LYS A 165 -1.25 27.61 -6.49
N LYS A 166 -0.10 27.43 -7.15
CA LYS A 166 -0.02 27.31 -8.63
C LYS A 166 -0.80 26.08 -9.13
N LEU A 167 -0.54 24.91 -8.54
CA LEU A 167 -1.16 23.64 -8.94
C LEU A 167 -2.69 23.67 -8.78
N THR A 168 -3.21 24.23 -7.70
CA THR A 168 -4.66 24.38 -7.48
C THR A 168 -5.32 25.29 -8.52
N VAL A 169 -4.67 26.39 -8.92
CA VAL A 169 -5.13 27.27 -10.01
C VAL A 169 -5.15 26.53 -11.36
N ASP A 170 -4.13 25.72 -11.66
CA ASP A 170 -4.07 24.96 -12.93
C ASP A 170 -5.03 23.76 -12.94
N TYR A 171 -5.28 23.12 -11.80
CA TYR A 171 -6.36 22.16 -11.61
C TYR A 171 -7.73 22.81 -11.87
N GLU A 172 -7.98 24.01 -11.33
CA GLU A 172 -9.24 24.74 -11.55
C GLU A 172 -9.45 25.10 -13.02
N LYS A 173 -8.42 25.58 -13.72
CA LYS A 173 -8.44 25.80 -15.19
C LYS A 173 -8.77 24.51 -15.94
N LYS A 174 -8.10 23.40 -15.61
CA LYS A 174 -8.29 22.10 -16.27
C LYS A 174 -9.69 21.53 -16.00
N SER A 175 -10.24 21.73 -14.80
CA SER A 175 -11.61 21.36 -14.44
C SER A 175 -12.65 22.15 -15.25
N LYS A 176 -12.50 23.48 -15.36
CA LYS A 176 -13.34 24.34 -16.21
C LYS A 176 -13.29 23.91 -17.68
N LEU A 177 -12.10 23.61 -18.21
CA LEU A 177 -11.92 23.12 -19.57
C LEU A 177 -12.58 21.75 -19.79
N LEU A 178 -12.43 20.82 -18.85
CA LEU A 178 -13.06 19.49 -18.89
C LEU A 178 -14.59 19.58 -18.88
N ASN A 179 -15.17 20.46 -18.05
CA ASN A 179 -16.61 20.72 -18.06
C ASN A 179 -17.07 21.30 -19.40
N GLY A 180 -16.28 22.22 -19.98
CA GLY A 180 -16.51 22.74 -21.34
C GLY A 180 -16.33 21.71 -22.46
N TYR A 181 -15.65 20.58 -22.24
CA TYR A 181 -15.68 19.42 -23.14
C TYR A 181 -16.93 18.57 -22.91
N ARG A 182 -17.30 18.26 -21.66
CA ARG A 182 -18.50 17.49 -21.32
C ARG A 182 -19.77 18.11 -21.92
N THR A 183 -19.97 19.42 -21.75
CA THR A 183 -21.14 20.13 -22.30
C THR A 183 -21.15 20.22 -23.83
N ARG A 184 -19.99 20.11 -24.50
CA ARG A 184 -19.91 19.98 -25.96
C ARG A 184 -20.22 18.55 -26.40
N GLU A 185 -19.85 17.55 -25.63
CA GLU A 185 -20.15 16.15 -25.90
C GLU A 185 -21.64 15.85 -25.73
N GLU A 186 -22.26 16.34 -24.66
CA GLU A 186 -23.71 16.28 -24.45
C GLU A 186 -24.46 16.92 -25.62
N ARG A 187 -23.99 18.07 -26.14
CA ARG A 187 -24.56 18.72 -27.32
C ARG A 187 -24.36 17.91 -28.62
N ARG A 188 -23.20 17.27 -28.80
CA ARG A 188 -22.97 16.36 -29.94
C ARG A 188 -23.94 15.19 -29.89
N LYS A 189 -24.07 14.55 -28.73
CA LYS A 189 -24.99 13.41 -28.54
C LYS A 189 -26.46 13.78 -28.77
N THR A 190 -26.91 14.96 -28.33
CA THR A 190 -28.29 15.40 -28.64
C THR A 190 -28.52 15.67 -30.13
N MET A 191 -27.49 16.11 -30.86
CA MET A 191 -27.56 16.33 -32.32
C MET A 191 -27.46 15.01 -33.09
N GLU A 192 -26.68 14.06 -32.60
CA GLU A 192 -26.58 12.68 -33.11
C GLU A 192 -27.93 11.96 -33.01
N ASN A 193 -28.58 12.00 -31.84
CA ASN A 193 -29.94 11.46 -31.64
C ASN A 193 -30.98 12.11 -32.58
N ASP A 194 -30.90 13.42 -32.83
CA ASP A 194 -31.80 14.15 -33.74
C ASP A 194 -31.57 13.78 -35.22
N LEU A 195 -30.31 13.50 -35.60
CA LEU A 195 -29.97 12.98 -36.92
C LEU A 195 -30.40 11.52 -37.10
N GLU A 196 -30.27 10.68 -36.08
CA GLU A 196 -30.75 9.28 -36.07
C GLU A 196 -32.29 9.22 -36.17
N LEU A 197 -33.00 10.13 -35.47
CA LEU A 197 -34.45 10.28 -35.61
C LEU A 197 -34.85 10.71 -37.03
N LYS A 198 -34.11 11.64 -37.65
CA LYS A 198 -34.35 12.06 -39.05
C LYS A 198 -34.02 10.97 -40.05
N LEU A 199 -32.98 10.18 -39.82
CA LEU A 199 -32.61 9.05 -40.65
C LEU A 199 -33.72 7.99 -40.64
N THR A 200 -34.17 7.58 -39.44
CA THR A 200 -35.23 6.57 -39.29
C THR A 200 -36.58 7.03 -39.85
N VAL A 201 -36.94 8.31 -39.72
CA VAL A 201 -38.11 8.89 -40.42
C VAL A 201 -37.95 8.84 -41.93
N SER A 202 -36.81 9.25 -42.48
CA SER A 202 -36.61 9.26 -43.94
C SER A 202 -36.45 7.85 -44.54
N GLU A 203 -35.94 6.89 -43.77
CA GLU A 203 -35.97 5.46 -44.13
C GLU A 203 -37.39 4.90 -44.18
N TYR A 204 -38.27 5.33 -43.26
CA TYR A 204 -39.70 4.98 -43.27
C TYR A 204 -40.42 5.60 -44.48
N GLU A 205 -40.21 6.90 -44.77
CA GLU A 205 -40.72 7.57 -45.97
C GLU A 205 -40.25 6.87 -47.25
N ARG A 206 -38.96 6.50 -47.33
CA ARG A 206 -38.38 5.74 -48.45
C ARG A 206 -39.02 4.36 -48.58
N GLN A 207 -39.32 3.68 -47.47
CA GLN A 207 -39.99 2.38 -47.48
C GLN A 207 -41.43 2.50 -48.00
N GLN A 208 -42.19 3.50 -47.53
CA GLN A 208 -43.53 3.79 -48.05
C GLN A 208 -43.50 4.08 -49.57
N LEU A 209 -42.56 4.89 -50.04
CA LEU A 209 -42.39 5.16 -51.48
C LEU A 209 -42.04 3.91 -52.30
N ILE A 210 -41.32 2.94 -51.73
CA ILE A 210 -41.04 1.65 -52.38
C ILE A 210 -42.31 0.79 -52.49
N GLU A 211 -43.15 0.79 -51.45
CA GLU A 211 -44.43 0.07 -51.45
C GLU A 211 -45.45 0.70 -52.41
N GLU A 212 -45.52 2.03 -52.46
CA GLU A 212 -46.31 2.78 -53.45
C GLU A 212 -45.81 2.52 -54.88
N ALA A 213 -44.50 2.53 -55.10
CA ALA A 213 -43.89 2.21 -56.40
C ALA A 213 -44.15 0.74 -56.81
N ALA A 214 -44.16 -0.20 -55.87
CA ALA A 214 -44.53 -1.59 -56.13
C ALA A 214 -46.01 -1.72 -56.53
N SER A 215 -46.92 -1.02 -55.83
CA SER A 215 -48.34 -0.98 -56.19
C SER A 215 -48.58 -0.32 -57.56
N LEU A 216 -47.84 0.74 -57.88
CA LEU A 216 -47.89 1.38 -59.20
C LEU A 216 -47.34 0.45 -60.31
N LYS A 217 -46.28 -0.31 -60.03
CA LYS A 217 -45.74 -1.32 -60.95
C LYS A 217 -46.71 -2.47 -61.19
N GLU A 218 -47.42 -2.94 -60.17
CA GLU A 218 -48.50 -3.93 -60.32
C GLU A 218 -49.63 -3.37 -61.21
N LYS A 219 -50.07 -2.14 -60.96
CA LYS A 219 -51.06 -1.44 -61.82
C LYS A 219 -50.57 -1.30 -63.27
N MET A 220 -49.29 -0.98 -63.49
CA MET A 220 -48.70 -0.93 -64.83
C MET A 220 -48.69 -2.31 -65.52
N HIS A 221 -48.32 -3.39 -64.82
CA HIS A 221 -48.39 -4.74 -65.38
C HIS A 221 -49.84 -5.13 -65.73
N LYS A 222 -50.82 -4.73 -64.92
CA LYS A 222 -52.25 -4.93 -65.22
C LYS A 222 -52.69 -4.15 -66.46
N THR A 223 -52.26 -2.89 -66.62
CA THR A 223 -52.51 -2.09 -67.82
C THR A 223 -51.85 -2.71 -69.07
N LEU A 224 -50.61 -3.18 -68.95
CA LEU A 224 -49.90 -3.84 -70.06
C LEU A 224 -50.61 -5.13 -70.51
N ASN A 225 -51.19 -5.90 -69.58
CA ASN A 225 -52.00 -7.07 -69.92
C ASN A 225 -53.26 -6.67 -70.70
N LEU A 226 -53.97 -5.61 -70.26
CA LEU A 226 -55.12 -5.07 -70.99
C LEU A 226 -54.75 -4.50 -72.37
N GLU A 227 -53.57 -3.89 -72.51
CA GLU A 227 -53.05 -3.39 -73.80
C GLU A 227 -52.70 -4.54 -74.77
N ASN A 228 -52.18 -5.65 -74.24
CA ASN A 228 -51.99 -6.89 -75.00
C ASN A 228 -53.33 -7.50 -75.43
N GLU A 229 -54.33 -7.56 -74.54
CA GLU A 229 -55.70 -7.99 -74.87
C GLU A 229 -56.33 -7.12 -75.97
N VAL A 230 -56.24 -5.79 -75.85
CA VAL A 230 -56.69 -4.84 -76.89
C VAL A 230 -55.95 -5.07 -78.21
N SER A 231 -54.65 -5.36 -78.17
CA SER A 231 -53.85 -5.70 -79.36
C SER A 231 -54.23 -7.04 -79.98
N ASP A 232 -54.70 -8.00 -79.19
CA ASP A 232 -55.30 -9.26 -79.65
C ASP A 232 -56.69 -9.05 -80.26
N TYR A 233 -57.55 -8.24 -79.63
CA TYR A 233 -58.84 -7.85 -80.21
C TYR A 233 -58.67 -7.09 -81.52
N LYS A 234 -57.67 -6.21 -81.62
CA LYS A 234 -57.30 -5.52 -82.86
C LYS A 234 -56.83 -6.49 -83.95
N ARG A 235 -55.94 -7.44 -83.62
CA ARG A 235 -55.53 -8.51 -84.56
C ARG A 235 -56.69 -9.41 -85.00
N LYS A 236 -57.66 -9.69 -84.11
CA LYS A 236 -58.90 -10.42 -84.44
C LYS A 236 -59.80 -9.58 -85.38
N LEU A 237 -59.93 -8.27 -85.12
CA LEU A 237 -60.69 -7.34 -85.97
C LEU A 237 -60.09 -7.23 -87.37
N ASP A 238 -58.76 -7.10 -87.50
CA ASP A 238 -58.09 -7.03 -88.79
C ASP A 238 -58.18 -8.35 -89.58
N LYS A 239 -58.18 -9.52 -88.90
CA LYS A 239 -58.51 -10.81 -89.54
C LYS A 239 -59.94 -10.81 -90.09
N LEU A 240 -60.93 -10.48 -89.27
CA LEU A 240 -62.35 -10.41 -89.68
C LEU A 240 -62.58 -9.39 -90.82
N LYS A 241 -61.81 -8.30 -90.84
CA LYS A 241 -61.83 -7.29 -91.91
C LYS A 241 -61.26 -7.83 -93.23
N ASN A 242 -60.19 -8.62 -93.16
CA ASN A 242 -59.61 -9.29 -94.34
C ASN A 242 -60.50 -10.44 -94.84
N GLU A 243 -61.09 -11.22 -93.94
CA GLU A 243 -62.09 -12.25 -94.27
C GLU A 243 -63.32 -11.61 -94.92
N LYS A 244 -63.84 -10.50 -94.37
CA LYS A 244 -64.88 -9.69 -95.02
C LYS A 244 -64.46 -9.23 -96.41
N SER A 245 -63.25 -8.71 -96.58
CA SER A 245 -62.75 -8.26 -97.90
C SER A 245 -62.64 -9.41 -98.91
N ASN A 246 -62.28 -10.62 -98.46
CA ASN A 246 -62.26 -11.82 -99.31
C ASN A 246 -63.68 -12.29 -99.68
N LEU A 247 -64.64 -12.18 -98.74
CA LEU A 247 -66.05 -12.48 -99.01
C LEU A 247 -66.68 -11.44 -99.97
N GLU A 248 -66.36 -10.16 -99.82
CA GLU A 248 -66.77 -9.10 -100.76
C GLU A 248 -66.13 -9.28 -102.15
N ALA A 249 -64.86 -9.70 -102.23
CA ALA A 249 -64.22 -10.07 -103.49
C ALA A 249 -64.87 -11.30 -104.15
N SER A 250 -65.21 -12.32 -103.34
CA SER A 250 -65.95 -13.51 -103.81
C SER A 250 -67.34 -13.15 -104.32
N LEU A 251 -68.05 -12.25 -103.62
CA LEU A 251 -69.36 -11.73 -104.04
C LEU A 251 -69.30 -10.93 -105.36
N ARG A 252 -68.24 -10.13 -105.56
CA ARG A 252 -68.00 -9.44 -106.84
C ARG A 252 -67.70 -10.42 -107.98
N SER A 253 -66.92 -11.47 -107.72
CA SER A 253 -66.65 -12.54 -108.70
C SER A 253 -67.96 -13.21 -109.16
N VAL A 254 -68.82 -13.59 -108.20
CA VAL A 254 -70.15 -14.15 -108.49
C VAL A 254 -71.03 -13.17 -109.27
N SER A 255 -71.02 -11.88 -108.89
CA SER A 255 -71.77 -10.83 -109.60
C SER A 255 -71.28 -10.61 -111.05
N SER A 256 -69.98 -10.80 -111.34
CA SER A 256 -69.45 -10.77 -112.71
C SER A 256 -70.01 -11.90 -113.55
N SER A 257 -69.98 -13.14 -113.02
CA SER A 257 -70.53 -14.31 -113.71
C SER A 257 -72.05 -14.22 -113.97
N PHE A 258 -72.78 -13.44 -113.16
CA PHE A 258 -74.20 -13.16 -113.35
C PHE A 258 -74.48 -12.21 -114.53
N GLU A 259 -73.64 -11.18 -114.75
CA GLU A 259 -73.75 -10.30 -115.92
C GLU A 259 -73.27 -10.98 -117.21
N GLU A 260 -72.29 -11.87 -117.14
CA GLU A 260 -71.89 -12.73 -118.28
C GLU A 260 -73.07 -13.59 -118.76
N LEU A 261 -73.78 -14.25 -117.83
CA LEU A 261 -74.99 -15.04 -118.13
C LEU A 261 -76.12 -14.20 -118.73
N LYS A 262 -76.16 -12.90 -118.40
CA LYS A 262 -77.14 -11.93 -118.90
C LYS A 262 -76.79 -11.41 -120.30
N SER A 263 -75.51 -11.24 -120.62
CA SER A 263 -75.04 -10.89 -121.97
C SER A 263 -75.24 -12.03 -123.00
N GLY A 264 -75.07 -13.29 -122.57
CA GLY A 264 -75.32 -14.48 -123.40
C GLY A 264 -76.78 -14.63 -123.84
N LYS A 265 -77.73 -14.02 -123.11
CA LYS A 265 -79.16 -14.04 -123.44
C LYS A 265 -79.55 -13.03 -124.54
N SER A 266 -78.74 -11.99 -124.77
CA SER A 266 -79.06 -10.87 -125.67
C SER A 266 -78.57 -11.04 -127.11
N SER A 267 -77.57 -11.89 -127.39
CA SER A 267 -77.02 -12.05 -128.74
C SER A 267 -77.85 -12.94 -129.68
N PHE A 268 -78.81 -13.71 -129.15
CA PHE A 268 -79.68 -14.60 -129.94
C PHE A 268 -80.99 -13.92 -130.40
N ALA A 269 -81.21 -12.65 -130.02
CA ALA A 269 -82.46 -11.92 -130.28
C ALA A 269 -82.43 -11.01 -131.53
N GLU A 270 -81.27 -10.83 -132.17
CA GLU A 270 -81.07 -9.80 -133.20
C GLU A 270 -80.52 -10.36 -134.52
N LYS A 271 -81.21 -11.37 -135.06
CA LYS A 271 -81.16 -11.77 -136.48
C LYS A 271 -82.35 -12.68 -136.84
N MET A 272 -82.88 -12.50 -138.05
CA MET A 272 -83.99 -13.25 -138.67
C MET A 272 -85.40 -12.95 -138.12
N SER A 273 -85.90 -11.73 -138.38
CA SER A 273 -87.31 -11.35 -138.24
C SER A 273 -87.85 -10.64 -139.51
N GLU A 274 -87.74 -11.33 -140.66
CA GLU A 274 -88.35 -11.00 -141.96
C GLU A 274 -88.39 -12.32 -142.75
N TYR A 275 -89.39 -12.68 -143.56
CA TYR A 275 -90.59 -11.96 -144.01
C TYR A 275 -91.70 -12.98 -144.37
N GLU A 276 -92.93 -12.79 -143.86
CA GLU A 276 -94.07 -13.70 -144.09
C GLU A 276 -94.84 -13.31 -145.36
N ASN A 277 -94.74 -14.11 -146.44
CA ASN A 277 -95.67 -14.00 -147.57
C ASN A 277 -95.66 -15.21 -148.53
N CYS A 278 -96.75 -15.38 -149.29
CA CYS A 278 -96.97 -16.39 -150.34
C CYS A 278 -97.14 -17.87 -149.92
N LYS A 279 -98.18 -18.12 -149.12
CA LYS A 279 -98.86 -19.42 -149.00
C LYS A 279 -99.67 -19.77 -150.28
N ASN A 280 -99.00 -20.03 -151.41
CA ASN A 280 -99.58 -20.64 -152.63
C ASN A 280 -98.46 -21.17 -153.56
N GLU A 281 -98.80 -22.13 -154.44
CA GLU A 281 -97.93 -22.71 -155.49
C GLU A 281 -96.61 -23.40 -155.06
N LYS A 282 -96.71 -24.49 -154.28
CA LYS A 282 -95.74 -25.61 -154.41
C LYS A 282 -96.35 -27.00 -154.61
N SER A 283 -97.68 -27.09 -154.74
CA SER A 283 -98.42 -28.31 -155.11
C SER A 283 -98.25 -28.73 -156.59
N ALA A 284 -97.08 -28.47 -157.18
CA ALA A 284 -96.75 -28.72 -158.58
C ALA A 284 -95.32 -29.29 -158.79
N LEU A 285 -94.54 -29.47 -157.71
CA LEU A 285 -93.22 -30.12 -157.75
C LEU A 285 -93.22 -31.54 -157.19
N GLU A 286 -94.31 -31.96 -156.54
CA GLU A 286 -94.54 -33.34 -156.09
C GLU A 286 -94.90 -34.29 -157.25
N GLU A 287 -95.28 -33.74 -158.42
CA GLU A 287 -95.75 -34.52 -159.58
C GLU A 287 -94.78 -34.54 -160.78
N LYS A 288 -93.64 -33.83 -160.71
CA LYS A 288 -92.66 -33.74 -161.82
C LYS A 288 -91.36 -34.54 -161.64
N LEU A 289 -91.08 -35.07 -160.45
CA LEU A 289 -89.90 -35.93 -160.21
C LEU A 289 -90.20 -37.45 -160.26
N MET A 290 -91.47 -37.85 -160.36
CA MET A 290 -91.90 -39.23 -160.68
C MET A 290 -91.79 -39.58 -162.18
N ARG A 291 -91.09 -38.77 -162.99
CA ARG A 291 -90.79 -39.03 -164.41
C ARG A 291 -89.35 -38.68 -164.83
N LEU A 292 -88.43 -38.69 -163.87
CA LEU A 292 -86.99 -38.87 -164.11
C LEU A 292 -86.42 -40.08 -163.34
N GLU A 293 -87.29 -40.97 -162.84
CA GLU A 293 -87.06 -42.39 -163.15
C GLU A 293 -87.25 -42.55 -164.67
N GLY A 294 -86.18 -42.94 -165.37
CA GLY A 294 -86.18 -43.02 -166.83
C GLY A 294 -84.76 -42.91 -167.41
N ASP A 295 -84.17 -44.09 -167.65
CA ASP A 295 -83.05 -44.36 -168.54
C ASP A 295 -81.65 -43.74 -168.28
N LEU A 296 -80.64 -44.63 -168.33
CA LEU A 296 -79.21 -44.34 -168.48
C LEU A 296 -78.59 -43.50 -167.35
N MET A 297 -78.32 -44.05 -166.16
CA MET A 297 -77.86 -45.44 -165.89
C MET A 297 -76.63 -45.84 -166.73
N ALA A 298 -75.65 -44.93 -166.91
CA ALA A 298 -74.46 -45.17 -167.73
C ALA A 298 -73.14 -44.76 -167.04
N LYS A 299 -72.52 -45.73 -166.35
CA LYS A 299 -71.21 -45.72 -165.65
C LYS A 299 -71.19 -45.05 -164.27
N ASN A 300 -70.99 -45.72 -163.13
CA ASN A 300 -70.25 -46.95 -162.71
C ASN A 300 -68.80 -46.72 -162.20
N ALA A 301 -68.62 -47.14 -160.95
CA ALA A 301 -67.56 -48.03 -160.45
C ALA A 301 -66.11 -47.54 -160.25
N SER A 302 -65.81 -47.18 -158.99
CA SER A 302 -64.64 -47.67 -158.22
C SER A 302 -64.98 -47.54 -156.71
N ARG A 303 -65.12 -48.64 -155.94
CA ARG A 303 -64.06 -49.42 -155.24
C ARG A 303 -63.42 -48.66 -154.05
N SER A 304 -63.13 -49.26 -152.88
CA SER A 304 -63.26 -50.67 -152.45
C SER A 304 -63.23 -50.80 -150.91
N ASN A 305 -63.91 -51.85 -150.39
CA ASN A 305 -63.56 -52.64 -149.19
C ASN A 305 -63.53 -51.95 -147.78
N ASP A 306 -63.65 -52.66 -146.66
CA ASP A 306 -63.79 -54.13 -146.49
C ASP A 306 -64.78 -54.56 -145.38
N ALA A 307 -65.16 -55.84 -145.42
CA ALA A 307 -65.95 -56.53 -144.40
C ALA A 307 -65.31 -57.88 -144.04
N ASP A 308 -64.14 -57.85 -143.39
CA ASP A 308 -63.42 -59.06 -143.00
C ASP A 308 -62.81 -58.97 -141.59
N MET A 309 -62.21 -60.08 -141.11
CA MET A 309 -61.55 -60.24 -139.80
C MET A 309 -62.45 -60.17 -138.56
N LYS A 310 -63.78 -60.34 -138.73
CA LYS A 310 -64.64 -60.98 -137.71
C LYS A 310 -64.30 -62.46 -137.49
N ASN A 311 -63.35 -63.01 -138.27
CA ASN A 311 -63.04 -64.44 -138.37
C ASN A 311 -61.70 -64.90 -137.76
N GLU A 312 -60.83 -64.00 -137.29
CA GLU A 312 -59.52 -64.40 -136.71
C GLU A 312 -59.61 -64.96 -135.27
N ILE A 313 -60.82 -65.06 -134.72
CA ILE A 313 -61.17 -65.93 -133.58
C ILE A 313 -60.78 -67.41 -133.83
N SER A 314 -60.53 -67.80 -135.09
CA SER A 314 -60.30 -69.19 -135.49
C SER A 314 -58.83 -69.64 -135.50
N ARG A 315 -57.83 -68.76 -135.70
CA ARG A 315 -56.49 -69.23 -136.15
C ARG A 315 -55.52 -69.67 -135.05
N ILE A 316 -55.36 -68.93 -133.94
CA ILE A 316 -54.41 -69.29 -132.85
C ILE A 316 -55.14 -69.68 -131.54
N LYS A 317 -56.23 -70.41 -131.72
CA LYS A 317 -56.77 -71.36 -130.73
C LYS A 317 -55.79 -72.52 -130.41
N SER A 318 -54.62 -72.55 -131.06
CA SER A 318 -53.54 -73.53 -130.94
C SER A 318 -52.51 -73.23 -129.83
N ALA A 319 -52.26 -71.96 -129.49
CA ALA A 319 -51.26 -71.61 -128.46
C ALA A 319 -51.66 -72.10 -127.06
N ASN A 320 -52.96 -72.12 -126.77
CA ASN A 320 -53.50 -72.55 -125.46
C ASN A 320 -53.50 -74.08 -125.26
N LEU A 321 -53.03 -74.86 -126.24
CA LEU A 321 -52.95 -76.33 -126.16
C LEU A 321 -51.54 -76.85 -125.82
N GLN A 322 -50.47 -76.13 -126.19
CA GLN A 322 -49.10 -76.65 -125.96
C GLN A 322 -48.57 -76.46 -124.54
N TYR A 323 -48.94 -75.39 -123.82
CA TYR A 323 -48.53 -75.28 -122.41
C TYR A 323 -49.35 -76.17 -121.45
N GLN A 324 -50.54 -76.63 -121.87
CA GLN A 324 -51.25 -77.71 -121.17
C GLN A 324 -50.47 -79.03 -121.17
N LEU A 325 -49.57 -79.27 -122.14
CA LEU A 325 -48.68 -80.44 -122.15
C LEU A 325 -47.47 -80.33 -121.19
N LYS A 326 -47.20 -79.16 -120.58
CA LYS A 326 -46.12 -79.05 -119.57
C LYS A 326 -46.61 -79.33 -118.13
N ILE A 327 -47.92 -79.34 -117.90
CA ILE A 327 -48.55 -79.60 -116.60
C ILE A 327 -48.17 -80.98 -116.03
N GLN A 328 -48.00 -82.00 -116.88
CA GLN A 328 -47.83 -83.39 -116.44
C GLN A 328 -46.39 -83.82 -116.07
N GLN A 329 -45.39 -82.92 -116.08
CA GLN A 329 -43.99 -83.34 -115.82
C GLN A 329 -43.47 -83.08 -114.39
N LEU A 330 -43.90 -82.03 -113.69
CA LEU A 330 -43.43 -81.74 -112.32
C LEU A 330 -44.34 -82.29 -111.21
N GLU A 331 -45.44 -82.95 -111.59
CA GLU A 331 -46.31 -83.68 -110.65
C GLU A 331 -45.65 -85.00 -110.15
N GLY A 332 -44.52 -85.41 -110.76
CA GLY A 332 -43.73 -86.57 -110.32
C GLY A 332 -42.75 -86.29 -109.17
N GLU A 333 -42.00 -85.17 -109.21
CA GLU A 333 -40.90 -84.89 -108.26
C GLU A 333 -41.38 -84.70 -106.80
N LYS A 334 -42.66 -84.35 -106.64
CA LYS A 334 -43.37 -84.24 -105.35
C LYS A 334 -43.29 -85.50 -104.48
N ASN A 335 -43.08 -86.67 -105.08
CA ASN A 335 -43.12 -87.96 -104.37
C ASN A 335 -41.75 -88.54 -103.96
N GLU A 336 -40.60 -87.97 -104.39
CA GLU A 336 -39.28 -88.58 -104.09
C GLU A 336 -38.55 -87.95 -102.87
N CYS A 337 -38.78 -86.66 -102.57
CA CYS A 337 -38.05 -86.00 -101.47
C CYS A 337 -38.60 -86.33 -100.07
N LEU A 338 -39.79 -86.93 -99.96
CA LEU A 338 -40.45 -87.33 -98.70
C LEU A 338 -39.79 -88.53 -97.97
N LYS A 339 -38.54 -88.86 -98.32
CA LYS A 339 -37.87 -90.12 -97.92
C LYS A 339 -36.36 -90.01 -97.66
N LYS A 340 -35.80 -88.80 -97.53
CA LYS A 340 -34.32 -88.57 -97.52
C LYS A 340 -33.74 -87.71 -96.39
N MET A 341 -34.52 -87.22 -95.41
CA MET A 341 -33.93 -86.58 -94.21
C MET A 341 -34.70 -86.80 -92.88
N GLU A 342 -35.36 -87.94 -92.74
CA GLU A 342 -35.60 -88.51 -91.40
C GLU A 342 -34.26 -88.99 -90.76
N ASP A 343 -33.22 -89.11 -91.58
CA ASP A 343 -32.01 -89.92 -91.37
C ASP A 343 -30.71 -89.09 -91.18
N LEU A 344 -30.84 -87.80 -90.81
CA LEU A 344 -29.73 -87.02 -90.23
C LEU A 344 -30.01 -86.62 -88.77
N LYS A 345 -30.73 -87.48 -88.05
CA LYS A 345 -30.89 -87.46 -86.60
C LYS A 345 -29.65 -88.02 -85.87
N LEU A 346 -28.44 -87.81 -86.42
CA LEU A 346 -27.20 -88.41 -85.94
C LEU A 346 -26.00 -87.46 -86.12
N GLN A 347 -25.17 -87.41 -85.07
CA GLN A 347 -23.86 -86.74 -84.98
C GLN A 347 -23.85 -85.18 -84.85
N LEU A 348 -22.98 -84.52 -84.06
CA LEU A 348 -22.61 -84.61 -82.62
C LEU A 348 -21.37 -83.69 -82.34
N ALA A 349 -21.24 -83.19 -81.09
CA ALA A 349 -20.00 -82.67 -80.44
C ALA A 349 -19.36 -81.29 -80.80
N LYS A 350 -19.70 -80.27 -79.98
CA LYS A 350 -18.84 -79.60 -78.95
C LYS A 350 -17.37 -79.17 -79.22
N SER A 351 -17.11 -77.86 -79.03
CA SER A 351 -15.90 -77.26 -78.38
C SER A 351 -16.21 -75.80 -77.94
N LYS A 352 -15.97 -75.36 -76.68
CA LYS A 352 -14.77 -74.69 -76.05
C LYS A 352 -14.36 -73.34 -76.70
N THR A 353 -13.93 -72.23 -76.05
CA THR A 353 -13.75 -71.67 -74.66
C THR A 353 -13.37 -70.16 -74.82
N GLY A 354 -13.24 -69.22 -73.86
CA GLY A 354 -13.29 -69.11 -72.37
C GLY A 354 -12.57 -67.82 -71.87
N ALA A 355 -12.48 -67.55 -70.54
CA ALA A 355 -11.66 -66.48 -69.85
C ALA A 355 -12.05 -64.98 -70.05
N ASN A 356 -11.72 -63.98 -69.18
CA ASN A 356 -11.56 -63.91 -67.70
C ASN A 356 -11.55 -62.42 -67.20
N GLU A 357 -11.82 -62.15 -65.90
CA GLU A 357 -11.38 -60.95 -65.09
C GLU A 357 -11.81 -59.50 -65.50
N THR A 358 -11.88 -58.45 -64.65
CA THR A 358 -11.48 -58.23 -63.23
C THR A 358 -12.35 -57.18 -62.48
N ARG A 359 -12.62 -57.43 -61.18
CA ARG A 359 -12.68 -56.50 -60.01
C ARG A 359 -13.35 -55.10 -60.09
N SER A 360 -14.44 -54.92 -59.34
CA SER A 360 -15.05 -53.62 -58.98
C SER A 360 -14.36 -52.93 -57.77
N LYS A 361 -14.72 -51.67 -57.48
CA LYS A 361 -14.12 -50.86 -56.39
C LYS A 361 -15.16 -50.03 -55.61
N GLU A 362 -14.97 -50.00 -54.29
CA GLU A 362 -15.44 -49.00 -53.30
C GLU A 362 -16.88 -48.44 -53.40
N ASN A 363 -17.76 -49.00 -52.58
CA ASN A 363 -18.82 -48.22 -51.93
C ASN A 363 -18.17 -47.08 -51.10
N ILE A 364 -18.81 -45.91 -51.07
CA ILE A 364 -18.71 -45.00 -49.91
C ILE A 364 -20.14 -44.77 -49.41
N ASP A 365 -20.30 -44.97 -48.11
CA ASP A 365 -21.57 -45.00 -47.42
C ASP A 365 -21.99 -43.60 -46.92
N TYR A 366 -23.29 -43.32 -46.98
CA TYR A 366 -23.88 -42.10 -46.45
C TYR A 366 -24.41 -42.28 -45.00
N ALA A 367 -24.58 -43.50 -44.50
CA ALA A 367 -25.05 -43.76 -43.13
C ALA A 367 -23.97 -43.50 -42.08
N ALA A 368 -22.74 -43.97 -42.28
CA ALA A 368 -21.61 -43.73 -41.36
C ALA A 368 -21.26 -42.24 -41.16
N LYS A 369 -21.73 -41.34 -42.04
CA LYS A 369 -21.60 -39.88 -41.88
C LYS A 369 -22.75 -39.25 -41.09
N ILE A 370 -23.85 -39.96 -40.90
CA ILE A 370 -24.97 -39.55 -40.04
C ILE A 370 -24.68 -39.96 -38.59
N GLU A 371 -24.27 -41.21 -38.34
CA GLU A 371 -23.95 -41.69 -36.98
C GLU A 371 -22.89 -40.83 -36.25
N MET A 372 -21.86 -40.35 -36.95
CA MET A 372 -20.87 -39.44 -36.34
C MET A 372 -21.46 -38.09 -35.93
N LEU A 373 -22.39 -37.53 -36.71
CA LEU A 373 -23.02 -36.23 -36.42
C LEU A 373 -24.09 -36.34 -35.33
N GLU A 374 -24.71 -37.51 -35.16
CA GLU A 374 -25.63 -37.79 -34.05
C GLU A 374 -24.85 -37.99 -32.74
N ALA A 375 -23.71 -38.70 -32.77
CA ALA A 375 -22.83 -38.87 -31.60
C ALA A 375 -22.22 -37.54 -31.10
N GLU A 376 -21.78 -36.67 -32.02
CA GLU A 376 -21.22 -35.35 -31.69
C GLU A 376 -22.28 -34.39 -31.10
N LEU A 377 -23.56 -34.60 -31.43
CA LEU A 377 -24.68 -33.83 -30.88
C LEU A 377 -25.02 -34.21 -29.43
N ASP A 378 -25.00 -35.50 -29.09
CA ASP A 378 -25.29 -35.97 -27.72
C ASP A 378 -24.19 -35.55 -26.72
N GLU A 379 -22.90 -35.60 -27.12
CA GLU A 379 -21.80 -35.15 -26.26
C GLU A 379 -21.88 -33.62 -25.98
N ALA A 380 -22.29 -32.83 -26.98
CA ALA A 380 -22.52 -31.40 -26.82
C ALA A 380 -23.70 -31.07 -25.87
N LEU A 381 -24.75 -31.90 -25.86
CA LEU A 381 -25.93 -31.70 -25.00
C LEU A 381 -25.64 -32.01 -23.53
N ASP A 382 -24.91 -33.08 -23.21
CA ASP A 382 -24.63 -33.42 -21.81
C ASP A 382 -23.56 -32.48 -21.19
N ALA A 383 -22.63 -31.96 -22.01
CA ALA A 383 -21.76 -30.85 -21.61
C ALA A 383 -22.55 -29.59 -21.21
N ASN A 384 -23.59 -29.22 -21.97
CA ASN A 384 -24.46 -28.06 -21.68
C ASN A 384 -25.20 -28.20 -20.33
N LYS A 385 -25.74 -29.40 -20.06
CA LYS A 385 -26.34 -29.81 -18.78
C LYS A 385 -25.41 -29.56 -17.59
N LYS A 386 -24.13 -29.90 -17.74
CA LYS A 386 -23.10 -29.82 -16.69
C LYS A 386 -22.81 -28.38 -16.26
N TYR A 387 -22.77 -27.43 -17.20
CA TYR A 387 -22.63 -26.00 -16.90
C TYR A 387 -23.89 -25.41 -16.23
N ARG A 388 -25.08 -25.87 -16.64
CA ARG A 388 -26.35 -25.39 -16.08
C ARG A 388 -26.48 -25.65 -14.57
N LEU A 389 -25.92 -26.77 -14.09
CA LEU A 389 -25.86 -27.13 -12.66
C LEU A 389 -24.87 -26.29 -11.83
N GLN A 390 -23.85 -25.68 -12.45
CA GLN A 390 -22.92 -24.79 -11.74
C GLN A 390 -23.54 -23.41 -11.49
N LEU A 391 -24.27 -22.88 -12.47
CA LEU A 391 -24.99 -21.59 -12.38
C LEU A 391 -26.07 -21.57 -11.28
N GLN A 392 -26.61 -22.72 -10.87
CA GLN A 392 -27.65 -22.80 -9.83
C GLN A 392 -27.13 -22.72 -8.38
N ARG A 393 -25.80 -22.71 -8.16
CA ARG A 393 -25.21 -22.72 -6.80
C ARG A 393 -24.77 -21.37 -6.22
N LEU A 394 -24.80 -20.26 -6.99
CA LEU A 394 -24.21 -18.98 -6.57
C LEU A 394 -25.09 -17.73 -6.80
N LYS A 395 -26.25 -17.68 -6.14
CA LYS A 395 -26.85 -16.41 -5.66
C LYS A 395 -27.66 -16.64 -4.37
N PRO A 396 -27.33 -15.97 -3.26
CA PRO A 396 -28.27 -15.69 -2.18
C PRO A 396 -28.93 -14.31 -2.37
N GLU A 397 -30.15 -14.17 -1.88
CA GLU A 397 -30.96 -12.94 -1.93
C GLU A 397 -31.62 -12.72 -0.56
N GLY A 398 -31.70 -11.46 -0.10
CA GLY A 398 -32.25 -11.15 1.23
C GLY A 398 -32.41 -9.65 1.47
N ARG A 399 -33.62 -9.22 1.82
CA ARG A 399 -33.98 -7.83 2.10
C ARG A 399 -34.65 -7.68 3.47
N ASN A 400 -34.21 -6.65 4.20
CA ASN A 400 -34.99 -5.75 5.06
C ASN A 400 -35.95 -6.33 6.12
N SER A 401 -35.71 -6.05 7.42
CA SER A 401 -36.48 -5.03 8.19
C SER A 401 -36.25 -5.08 9.72
N LEU A 402 -36.50 -3.93 10.36
CA LEU A 402 -36.50 -3.61 11.81
C LEU A 402 -37.39 -4.58 12.63
N SER A 403 -37.22 -4.81 13.95
CA SER A 403 -37.11 -3.82 15.03
C SER A 403 -36.77 -4.42 16.44
N SER A 404 -36.56 -3.53 17.43
CA SER A 404 -36.62 -3.71 18.91
C SER A 404 -35.70 -4.70 19.66
N VAL A 405 -34.86 -4.11 20.51
CA VAL A 405 -34.14 -4.61 21.72
C VAL A 405 -35.14 -5.29 22.71
N PRO A 406 -34.84 -6.42 23.40
CA PRO A 406 -33.73 -6.51 24.37
C PRO A 406 -33.00 -7.88 24.61
N GLY A 407 -31.75 -7.80 25.10
CA GLY A 407 -31.26 -8.71 26.16
C GLY A 407 -30.13 -9.73 25.86
N LYS A 408 -28.94 -9.46 26.43
CA LYS A 408 -27.93 -10.40 26.99
C LYS A 408 -27.53 -11.70 26.24
N SER A 409 -26.29 -11.65 25.71
CA SER A 409 -25.12 -12.44 26.18
C SER A 409 -24.60 -13.70 25.44
N LYS A 410 -23.25 -13.78 25.40
CA LYS A 410 -22.35 -14.96 25.25
C LYS A 410 -22.27 -15.67 23.88
N ALA A 411 -21.18 -16.37 23.53
CA ALA A 411 -19.97 -16.71 24.34
C ALA A 411 -18.60 -16.52 23.64
N GLU A 412 -18.38 -17.03 22.44
CA GLU A 412 -17.02 -17.48 22.05
C GLU A 412 -16.08 -16.39 21.50
N ASN A 413 -16.49 -15.62 20.49
CA ASN A 413 -15.63 -14.60 19.86
C ASN A 413 -15.35 -13.35 20.75
N GLU A 414 -16.04 -13.25 21.89
CA GLU A 414 -15.82 -12.18 22.88
C GLU A 414 -14.70 -12.53 23.88
N ALA A 415 -14.39 -13.82 24.05
CA ALA A 415 -13.39 -14.28 25.02
C ALA A 415 -11.97 -13.84 24.62
N VAL A 416 -11.56 -14.11 23.38
CA VAL A 416 -10.19 -13.83 22.88
C VAL A 416 -9.88 -12.33 22.83
N THR A 417 -10.90 -11.46 22.70
CA THR A 417 -10.72 -10.01 22.76
C THR A 417 -10.67 -9.52 24.21
N LYS A 418 -11.60 -9.94 25.08
CA LYS A 418 -11.57 -9.60 26.52
C LYS A 418 -10.29 -10.08 27.21
N GLU A 419 -9.83 -11.29 26.89
CA GLU A 419 -8.62 -11.88 27.48
C GLU A 419 -7.32 -11.22 26.97
N LYS A 420 -7.35 -10.51 25.83
CA LYS A 420 -6.28 -9.60 25.43
C LYS A 420 -6.36 -8.28 26.19
N PHE A 421 -7.54 -7.66 26.26
CA PHE A 421 -7.72 -6.40 27.00
C PHE A 421 -7.39 -6.53 28.49
N GLU A 422 -7.80 -7.62 29.16
CA GLU A 422 -7.44 -7.85 30.56
C GLU A 422 -5.94 -8.12 30.74
N ARG A 423 -5.25 -8.83 29.83
CA ARG A 423 -3.77 -8.94 29.90
C ARG A 423 -3.08 -7.58 29.79
N THR A 424 -3.50 -6.74 28.83
CA THR A 424 -2.94 -5.39 28.69
C THR A 424 -3.25 -4.51 29.91
N LYS A 425 -4.48 -4.59 30.43
CA LYS A 425 -4.90 -3.90 31.66
C LYS A 425 -4.10 -4.36 32.88
N SER A 426 -3.91 -5.67 33.07
CA SER A 426 -3.07 -6.21 34.16
C SER A 426 -1.61 -5.75 34.05
N SER A 427 -1.01 -5.70 32.85
CA SER A 427 0.34 -5.16 32.65
C SER A 427 0.42 -3.70 33.12
N LEU A 428 -0.50 -2.86 32.63
CA LEU A 428 -0.57 -1.44 32.98
C LEU A 428 -0.89 -1.22 34.48
N GLU A 429 -1.71 -2.07 35.10
CA GLU A 429 -1.97 -2.06 36.55
C GLU A 429 -0.71 -2.44 37.35
N THR A 430 0.09 -3.42 36.89
CA THR A 430 1.38 -3.73 37.52
C THR A 430 2.43 -2.64 37.32
N GLU A 431 2.53 -2.05 36.13
CA GLU A 431 3.45 -0.93 35.85
C GLU A 431 3.08 0.32 36.65
N LEU A 432 1.78 0.63 36.81
CA LEU A 432 1.30 1.72 37.67
C LEU A 432 1.58 1.46 39.15
N LYS A 433 1.53 0.21 39.61
CA LYS A 433 1.90 -0.14 40.99
C LYS A 433 3.41 0.02 41.18
N ASP A 434 4.21 -0.55 40.31
CA ASP A 434 5.68 -0.52 40.38
C ASP A 434 6.24 0.92 40.30
N LEU A 435 5.62 1.79 39.49
CA LEU A 435 5.95 3.21 39.44
C LEU A 435 5.58 3.95 40.74
N ARG A 436 4.44 3.62 41.37
CA ARG A 436 4.02 4.19 42.66
C ARG A 436 4.93 3.73 43.80
N ASP A 437 5.28 2.45 43.82
CA ASP A 437 6.15 1.86 44.83
C ASP A 437 7.57 2.48 44.73
N ARG A 438 8.12 2.64 43.52
CA ARG A 438 9.39 3.38 43.29
C ARG A 438 9.31 4.87 43.65
N TYR A 439 8.19 5.54 43.37
CA TYR A 439 8.00 6.94 43.77
C TYR A 439 7.92 7.08 45.31
N LEU A 440 7.25 6.14 45.99
CA LEU A 440 7.17 6.09 47.45
C LEU A 440 8.55 5.87 48.08
N GLU A 441 9.33 4.90 47.59
CA GLU A 441 10.69 4.63 48.07
C GLU A 441 11.61 5.85 47.89
N MET A 442 11.54 6.50 46.72
CA MET A 442 12.29 7.73 46.45
C MET A 442 11.84 8.88 47.36
N SER A 443 10.53 9.05 47.59
CA SER A 443 9.99 10.08 48.47
C SER A 443 10.37 9.85 49.94
N LEU A 444 10.50 8.60 50.39
CA LEU A 444 10.99 8.26 51.73
C LEU A 444 12.47 8.61 51.87
N LYS A 445 13.31 8.24 50.89
CA LYS A 445 14.74 8.60 50.88
C LYS A 445 14.99 10.11 50.88
N TYR A 446 14.17 10.89 50.17
CA TYR A 446 14.24 12.36 50.25
C TYR A 446 13.83 12.89 51.64
N ALA A 447 12.83 12.28 52.30
CA ALA A 447 12.43 12.67 53.64
C ALA A 447 13.49 12.32 54.70
N GLU A 448 14.15 11.16 54.57
CA GLU A 448 15.28 10.75 55.42
C GLU A 448 16.46 11.72 55.29
N VAL A 449 16.89 12.04 54.06
CA VAL A 449 17.99 12.98 53.79
C VAL A 449 17.68 14.40 54.26
N GLU A 450 16.44 14.89 54.10
CA GLU A 450 16.07 16.22 54.60
C GLU A 450 15.99 16.23 56.15
N ALA A 451 15.57 15.14 56.79
CA ALA A 451 15.60 15.01 58.25
C ALA A 451 17.04 14.99 58.81
N GLU A 452 17.96 14.22 58.20
CA GLU A 452 19.40 14.25 58.55
C GLU A 452 19.98 15.66 58.41
N ARG A 453 19.59 16.37 57.34
CA ARG A 453 19.99 17.76 57.09
C ARG A 453 19.43 18.73 58.12
N GLU A 454 18.16 18.62 58.52
CA GLU A 454 17.58 19.46 59.57
C GLU A 454 18.26 19.19 60.93
N ASP A 455 18.57 17.94 61.25
CA ASP A 455 19.25 17.58 62.50
C ASP A 455 20.70 18.12 62.54
N LEU A 456 21.45 18.00 61.43
CA LEU A 456 22.75 18.65 61.24
C LEU A 456 22.66 20.18 61.41
N VAL A 457 21.65 20.82 60.81
CA VAL A 457 21.40 22.26 60.97
C VAL A 457 21.06 22.61 62.42
N MET A 458 20.33 21.75 63.15
CA MET A 458 20.01 21.95 64.57
C MET A 458 21.23 21.77 65.47
N GLN A 459 22.07 20.78 65.20
CA GLN A 459 23.35 20.58 65.89
C GLN A 459 24.33 21.74 65.63
N LEU A 460 24.39 22.28 64.40
CA LEU A 460 25.19 23.47 64.10
C LEU A 460 24.63 24.73 64.79
N LYS A 461 23.31 24.90 64.87
CA LYS A 461 22.67 26.00 65.61
C LYS A 461 22.94 25.92 67.11
N THR A 462 22.75 24.75 67.74
CA THR A 462 22.99 24.56 69.19
C THR A 462 24.46 24.67 69.56
N ASN A 463 25.37 24.21 68.71
CA ASN A 463 26.81 24.46 68.90
C ASN A 463 27.18 25.93 68.66
N SER A 464 26.50 26.65 67.76
CA SER A 464 26.69 28.09 67.56
C SER A 464 26.18 28.95 68.73
N THR A 465 25.09 28.56 69.38
CA THR A 465 24.62 29.23 70.60
C THR A 465 25.45 28.84 71.82
N ARG A 466 25.78 27.56 72.02
CA ARG A 466 26.68 27.11 73.11
C ARG A 466 28.03 27.80 73.05
N LYS A 467 28.65 27.90 71.87
CA LYS A 467 29.90 28.68 71.68
C LYS A 467 29.73 30.17 71.94
N ARG A 468 28.55 30.75 71.67
CA ARG A 468 28.27 32.16 72.01
C ARG A 468 28.15 32.40 73.50
N PHE A 469 27.46 31.54 74.25
CA PHE A 469 27.36 31.68 75.71
C PHE A 469 28.70 31.41 76.40
N GLN A 470 29.51 30.45 75.93
CA GLN A 470 30.87 30.23 76.42
C GLN A 470 31.86 31.39 76.16
N ILE A 471 31.49 32.39 75.34
CA ILE A 471 32.27 33.62 75.11
C ILE A 471 31.79 34.77 76.03
N VAL A 472 30.66 34.60 76.73
CA VAL A 472 30.07 35.63 77.62
C VAL A 472 30.29 35.31 79.11
N ASP A 473 30.29 34.03 79.49
CA ASP A 473 30.34 33.60 80.89
C ASP A 473 31.77 33.26 81.42
N ASN A 474 32.82 33.80 80.81
CA ASN A 474 34.21 33.64 81.28
C ASN A 474 34.94 35.00 81.23
N PRO A 475 35.17 35.67 82.37
CA PRO A 475 35.70 37.04 82.45
C PRO A 475 37.22 37.15 82.22
#